data_AF-A0A4R4TCR9-F1
#
_entry.id   AF-A0A4R4TCR9-F1
#
_cell.length_a   1.000
_cell.length_b   1.000
_cell.length_c   1.000
_cell.angle_alpha   90.00
_cell.angle_beta   90.00
_cell.angle_gamma   90.00
#
_symmetry.space_group_name_H-M   'P 1'
#
loop_
_entity.id
_entity.type
_entity.pdbx_description
1 polymer ?
#
loop_
_entity_poly.entity_id
_entity_poly.type
_entity_poly.pdbx_seq_one_letter_code
_entity_poly.pdbx_strand_id
1 'polypeptide(L)'
;MDIKDIGIDDDTRDPSRTTGQDLTLPLDDPRAGRVDLAGSKAAALARGTRARLPVLPGFVVLPPGTAVGGGRDLRSAWRELSGDGARPLVVRSSSAAEDTERSSMAGRFASVLDVRGWAAFRDALRTVRESSDDAMAVLVQPMVRSRIGGVLFGADPVAGRADRMLLSAVRGGPDRLVGGEAAGTDLRLTRRGRPVREGRAARPGLLTTAELRRLTALAGRARGVFGGAQDIEFGFDELTGRLWLFQSRPITAMAPRPPRGARLLGPGPVAETLPDPLLPLEEDLWVIPMAHGLATALDLAGAAGRRRLRAVPAVTTVGGRAVADLRLLGLDPPRHRLLALLNPLPGARRVAAAWRVGRLRAALPRLAVALRADVDRALAEATAPARLTSAELLAALRWSRAVLVALHAQEALAGALLPPAGPGSRTAAGAALAALREGRARGLDDAELTAVHPEVLALTTPSLDRPPRLPE
;
A
#
# COMPACT_ATOMS: atom_id res chain seq x y z
N MET A 1 11.32 77.80 61.13
CA MET A 1 11.65 78.35 59.80
C MET A 1 12.73 77.48 59.17
N ASP A 2 12.53 76.17 59.09
CA ASP A 2 11.60 75.39 58.22
C ASP A 2 12.31 75.15 56.87
N ILE A 3 13.16 74.13 56.71
CA ILE A 3 12.99 72.66 56.71
C ILE A 3 11.91 72.18 55.74
N LYS A 4 12.42 71.59 54.65
CA LYS A 4 11.75 71.08 53.44
C LYS A 4 11.11 69.71 53.64
N ASP A 5 9.99 69.56 52.93
CA ASP A 5 9.44 68.37 52.25
C ASP A 5 9.57 66.99 52.90
N ILE A 6 8.42 66.53 53.43
CA ILE A 6 8.09 65.11 53.61
C ILE A 6 6.66 64.88 53.14
N GLY A 7 6.49 63.94 52.19
CA GLY A 7 5.29 63.10 52.00
C GLY A 7 4.17 63.74 51.17
N ILE A 8 3.42 63.02 50.34
CA ILE A 8 3.27 61.61 49.96
C ILE A 8 2.64 61.72 48.57
N ASP A 9 3.11 60.98 47.58
CA ASP A 9 2.20 60.61 46.48
C ASP A 9 2.45 59.19 46.02
N ASP A 10 1.32 58.56 45.75
CA ASP A 10 1.02 57.15 45.57
C ASP A 10 1.62 56.62 44.27
N ASP A 11 2.75 55.90 44.32
CA ASP A 11 3.24 55.15 43.16
C ASP A 11 2.87 53.67 43.27
N THR A 12 1.75 53.41 42.62
CA THR A 12 1.21 52.13 42.21
C THR A 12 2.26 51.05 41.94
N ARG A 13 2.05 49.89 42.56
CA ARG A 13 2.67 48.62 42.19
C ARG A 13 2.41 48.34 40.71
N ASP A 14 3.42 48.54 39.87
CA ASP A 14 3.43 48.03 38.50
C ASP A 14 3.45 46.48 38.52
N PRO A 15 2.38 45.79 38.07
CA PRO A 15 2.33 44.33 38.05
C PRO A 15 3.07 43.71 36.86
N SER A 16 3.78 44.48 36.02
CA SER A 16 4.28 44.01 34.73
C SER A 16 5.63 43.27 34.74
N ARG A 17 6.24 42.99 35.90
CA ARG A 17 7.50 42.24 36.01
C ARG A 17 7.31 40.75 36.32
N THR A 18 6.72 40.02 35.37
CA THR A 18 6.98 38.56 35.23
C THR A 18 7.25 38.23 33.76
N THR A 19 8.37 38.71 33.21
CA THR A 19 8.89 38.18 31.96
C THR A 19 9.39 36.77 32.22
N GLY A 20 8.51 35.77 32.04
CA GLY A 20 8.89 34.36 32.10
C GLY A 20 10.05 34.10 31.16
N GLN A 21 11.24 33.88 31.71
CA GLN A 21 12.43 33.58 30.91
C GLN A 21 12.22 32.23 30.20
N ASP A 22 12.41 32.22 28.88
CA ASP A 22 12.41 30.98 28.12
C ASP A 22 13.58 30.09 28.59
N LEU A 23 13.25 29.01 29.29
CA LEU A 23 14.21 28.02 29.76
C LEU A 23 14.49 26.99 28.68
N THR A 24 15.76 26.60 28.56
CA THR A 24 16.20 25.60 27.59
C THR A 24 16.89 24.41 28.24
N LEU A 25 16.70 23.23 27.66
CA LEU A 25 17.38 21.99 28.02
C LEU A 25 18.22 21.49 26.84
N PRO A 26 19.53 21.24 27.02
CA PRO A 26 20.34 20.49 26.06
C PRO A 26 19.73 19.12 25.73
N LEU A 27 19.92 18.63 24.50
CA LEU A 27 19.41 17.29 24.12
C LEU A 27 20.07 16.13 24.87
N ASP A 28 21.25 16.32 25.45
CA ASP A 28 21.91 15.33 26.30
C ASP A 28 21.46 15.38 27.76
N ASP A 29 20.70 16.41 28.16
CA ASP A 29 20.07 16.48 29.48
C ASP A 29 19.04 15.35 29.63
N PRO A 30 19.09 14.53 30.71
CA PRO A 30 18.12 13.48 30.94
C PRO A 30 16.66 13.92 30.91
N ARG A 31 16.37 15.16 31.33
CA ARG A 31 15.03 15.74 31.38
C ARG A 31 14.49 16.05 29.99
N ALA A 32 15.35 16.31 29.00
CA ALA A 32 14.92 16.50 27.61
C ALA A 32 14.31 15.22 27.01
N GLY A 33 14.50 14.05 27.62
CA GLY A 33 13.86 12.79 27.24
C GLY A 33 12.41 12.62 27.70
N ARG A 34 11.85 13.59 28.45
CA ARG A 34 10.48 13.58 28.95
C ARG A 34 9.52 14.19 27.93
N VAL A 35 8.54 13.42 27.49
CA VAL A 35 7.55 13.84 26.47
C VAL A 35 6.69 15.02 26.98
N ASP A 36 6.38 15.03 28.28
CA ASP A 36 5.62 16.11 28.92
C ASP A 36 6.36 17.45 28.96
N LEU A 37 7.70 17.45 28.89
CA LEU A 37 8.52 18.67 28.90
C LEU A 37 8.97 19.10 27.50
N ALA A 38 9.37 18.13 26.69
CA ALA A 38 10.07 18.38 25.43
C ALA A 38 9.22 18.06 24.20
N GLY A 39 8.04 17.47 24.37
CA GLY A 39 7.27 16.88 23.28
C GLY A 39 7.91 15.61 22.71
N SER A 40 7.16 14.88 21.90
CA SER A 40 7.53 13.53 21.46
C SER A 40 8.78 13.51 20.58
N LYS A 41 8.92 14.48 19.68
CA LYS A 41 10.03 14.58 18.73
C LYS A 41 11.36 14.85 19.43
N ALA A 42 11.42 15.90 20.24
CA ALA A 42 12.63 16.24 20.97
C ALA A 42 12.97 15.19 22.03
N ALA A 43 11.98 14.61 22.72
CA ALA A 43 12.21 13.51 23.65
C ALA A 43 12.79 12.26 22.96
N ALA A 44 12.33 11.92 21.75
CA ALA A 44 12.91 10.84 20.96
C ALA A 44 14.37 11.12 20.60
N LEU A 45 14.67 12.34 20.14
CA LEU A 45 16.03 12.74 19.80
C LEU A 45 16.96 12.80 21.02
N ALA A 46 16.49 13.30 22.16
CA ALA A 46 17.25 13.33 23.41
C ALA A 46 17.61 11.91 23.89
N ARG A 47 16.65 10.97 23.84
CA ARG A 47 16.92 9.54 24.09
C ARG A 47 17.94 8.99 23.10
N GLY A 48 17.84 9.34 21.82
CA GLY A 48 18.80 8.98 20.80
C GLY A 48 20.21 9.51 21.07
N THR A 49 20.35 10.78 21.46
CA THR A 49 21.62 11.42 21.83
C THR A 49 22.28 10.68 22.99
N ARG A 50 21.54 10.41 24.07
CA ARG A 50 22.04 9.67 25.24
C ARG A 50 22.47 8.24 24.90
N ALA A 51 21.81 7.62 23.91
CA ALA A 51 22.19 6.31 23.38
C ALA A 51 23.28 6.37 22.29
N ARG A 52 23.91 7.54 22.08
CA ARG A 52 24.96 7.79 21.07
C ARG A 52 24.52 7.49 19.64
N LEU A 53 23.23 7.59 19.35
CA LEU A 53 22.76 7.66 17.96
C LEU A 53 23.31 8.94 17.32
N PRO A 54 23.50 8.98 16.00
CA PRO A 54 24.04 10.16 15.32
C PRO A 54 22.97 11.25 15.21
N VAL A 55 22.52 11.79 16.34
CA VAL A 55 21.58 12.90 16.42
C VAL A 55 22.37 14.21 16.40
N LEU A 56 21.84 15.23 15.73
CA LEU A 56 22.45 16.56 15.76
C LEU A 56 22.44 17.14 17.17
N PRO A 57 23.50 17.85 17.59
CA PRO A 57 23.45 18.61 18.84
C PRO A 57 22.31 19.62 18.77
N GLY A 58 21.81 20.04 19.93
CA GLY A 58 20.69 20.96 19.98
C GLY A 58 20.16 21.13 21.40
N PHE A 59 19.13 21.94 21.51
CA PHE A 59 18.42 22.14 22.75
C PHE A 59 16.91 22.25 22.48
N VAL A 60 16.14 22.10 23.55
CA VAL A 60 14.69 22.25 23.55
C VAL A 60 14.34 23.50 24.35
N VAL A 61 13.55 24.38 23.76
CA VAL A 61 12.89 25.47 24.46
C VAL A 61 11.62 24.91 25.08
N LEU A 62 11.50 25.03 26.39
CA LEU A 62 10.36 24.50 27.12
C LEU A 62 9.08 25.32 26.85
N PRO A 63 7.89 24.71 27.03
CA PRO A 63 6.64 25.45 27.00
C PRO A 63 6.65 26.59 28.03
N PRO A 64 6.05 27.75 27.74
CA PRO A 64 5.90 28.83 28.72
C PRO A 64 5.22 28.35 30.01
N GLY A 65 5.70 28.81 31.17
CA GLY A 65 5.13 28.41 32.47
C GLY A 65 5.58 27.04 32.99
N THR A 66 6.46 26.33 32.27
CA THR A 66 7.02 25.06 32.75
C THR A 66 7.93 25.29 33.95
N ALA A 67 7.49 24.88 35.14
CA ALA A 67 8.29 24.95 36.36
C ALA A 67 9.31 23.81 36.41
N VAL A 68 10.55 24.10 36.03
CA VAL A 68 11.68 23.15 36.15
C VAL A 68 12.83 23.84 36.89
N GLY A 69 13.42 23.15 37.88
CA GLY A 69 14.61 23.65 38.56
C GLY A 69 15.83 23.61 37.64
N GLY A 70 16.43 24.77 37.36
CA GLY A 70 17.62 24.91 36.52
C GLY A 70 17.38 24.72 35.01
N GLY A 71 18.26 25.28 34.19
CA GLY A 71 18.18 25.30 32.73
C GLY A 71 19.14 26.36 32.18
N ARG A 72 19.35 26.38 30.86
CA ARG A 72 20.13 27.45 30.23
C ARG A 72 19.22 28.57 29.76
N ASP A 73 19.68 29.81 29.92
CA ASP A 73 19.08 30.97 29.28
C ASP A 73 19.05 30.78 27.75
N LEU A 74 17.92 31.14 27.13
CA LEU A 74 17.69 30.98 25.69
C LEU A 74 18.78 31.63 24.84
N ARG A 75 19.23 32.84 25.21
CA ARG A 75 20.24 33.57 24.43
C ARG A 75 21.61 32.91 24.55
N SER A 76 21.97 32.44 25.75
CA SER A 76 23.19 31.66 25.96
C SER A 76 23.21 30.37 25.11
N ALA A 77 22.14 29.57 25.18
CA ALA A 77 22.02 28.34 24.40
C ALA A 77 22.05 28.60 22.88
N TRP A 78 21.39 29.65 22.41
CA TRP A 78 21.43 30.08 21.01
C TRP A 78 22.84 30.48 20.57
N ARG A 79 23.56 31.28 21.37
CA ARG A 79 24.94 31.73 21.05
C ARG A 79 25.88 30.56 20.89
N GLU A 80 25.83 29.61 21.83
CA GLU A 80 26.68 28.42 21.81
C GLU A 80 26.41 27.53 20.59
N LEU A 81 25.13 27.27 20.29
CA LEU A 81 24.75 26.38 19.19
C LEU A 81 24.99 27.02 17.81
N SER A 82 24.69 28.32 17.66
CA SER A 82 24.85 29.04 16.39
C SER A 82 26.28 29.57 16.18
N GLY A 83 27.08 29.71 17.23
CA GLY A 83 28.32 30.50 17.15
C GLY A 83 27.99 31.97 16.90
N ASP A 84 27.11 32.53 17.75
CA ASP A 84 26.62 33.92 17.67
C ASP A 84 26.03 34.29 16.29
N GLY A 85 25.27 33.36 15.69
CA GLY A 85 24.58 33.55 14.42
C GLY A 85 25.37 33.17 13.16
N ALA A 86 26.63 32.77 13.30
CA ALA A 86 27.45 32.34 12.15
C ALA A 86 26.92 31.06 11.48
N ARG A 87 26.42 30.11 12.28
CA ARG A 87 25.82 28.86 11.81
C ARG A 87 24.30 28.98 11.77
N PRO A 88 23.66 28.62 10.65
CA PRO A 88 22.20 28.58 10.56
C PRO A 88 21.61 27.50 11.45
N LEU A 89 20.44 27.79 12.01
CA LEU A 89 19.67 26.86 12.83
C LEU A 89 18.38 26.44 12.11
N VAL A 90 17.82 25.32 12.56
CA VAL A 90 16.47 24.88 12.26
C VAL A 90 15.65 24.90 13.55
N VAL A 91 14.45 25.47 13.47
CA VAL A 91 13.51 25.61 14.59
C VAL A 91 12.27 24.79 14.26
N ARG A 92 12.03 23.73 15.05
CA ARG A 92 10.98 22.74 14.79
C ARG A 92 10.04 22.66 15.99
N SER A 93 8.75 22.55 15.72
CA SER A 93 7.77 22.15 16.71
C SER A 93 8.08 20.77 17.31
N SER A 94 7.71 20.59 18.58
CA SER A 94 7.73 19.32 19.27
C SER A 94 6.57 19.29 20.28
N SER A 95 5.42 18.77 19.85
CA SER A 95 4.24 18.64 20.72
C SER A 95 4.20 17.26 21.42
N ALA A 96 3.57 17.21 22.59
CA ALA A 96 3.28 15.94 23.27
C ALA A 96 2.18 15.12 22.55
N ALA A 97 1.28 15.81 21.84
CA ALA A 97 0.15 15.18 21.14
C ALA A 97 0.48 14.68 19.72
N GLU A 98 1.65 15.02 19.17
CA GLU A 98 2.03 14.76 17.77
C GLU A 98 2.21 13.27 17.43
N ASP A 99 2.47 12.41 18.43
CA ASP A 99 2.83 10.99 18.24
C ASP A 99 2.00 10.02 19.14
N THR A 100 0.69 10.25 19.29
CA THR A 100 -0.18 9.28 19.99
C THR A 100 -0.69 8.18 19.05
N GLU A 101 -0.90 6.95 19.56
CA GLU A 101 -1.39 5.79 18.79
C GLU A 101 -2.74 6.03 18.07
N ARG A 102 -3.47 7.10 18.43
CA ARG A 102 -4.82 7.42 17.92
C ARG A 102 -4.86 8.63 16.99
N SER A 103 -3.78 9.38 16.82
CA SER A 103 -3.77 10.55 15.93
C SER A 103 -2.37 10.84 15.40
N SER A 104 -2.10 10.38 14.17
CA SER A 104 -0.93 10.80 13.41
C SER A 104 -1.18 12.19 12.82
N MET A 105 -0.97 13.26 13.58
CA MET A 105 -1.04 14.64 13.06
C MET A 105 0.23 15.01 12.27
N ALA A 106 0.70 14.11 11.42
CA ALA A 106 1.89 14.31 10.62
C ALA A 106 1.69 15.51 9.67
N GLY A 107 2.60 16.48 9.74
CA GLY A 107 2.65 17.62 8.81
C GLY A 107 1.82 18.85 9.19
N ARG A 108 1.17 18.90 10.36
CA ARG A 108 0.37 20.09 10.76
C ARG A 108 1.18 21.23 11.41
N PHE A 109 2.41 21.00 11.85
CA PHE A 109 3.17 21.98 12.61
C PHE A 109 4.31 22.63 11.80
N ALA A 110 4.54 23.92 12.04
CA ALA A 110 5.54 24.70 11.30
C ALA A 110 6.99 24.30 11.68
N SER A 111 7.86 24.28 10.67
CA SER A 111 9.31 24.23 10.84
C SER A 111 9.94 25.38 10.07
N VAL A 112 10.81 26.16 10.71
CA VAL A 112 11.51 27.29 10.09
C VAL A 112 12.96 26.90 9.87
N LEU A 113 13.39 26.90 8.60
CA LEU A 113 14.72 26.48 8.16
C LEU A 113 15.65 27.71 7.98
N ASP A 114 16.97 27.46 7.94
CA ASP A 114 18.03 28.46 7.66
C ASP A 114 17.96 29.75 8.51
N VAL A 115 17.64 29.60 9.80
CA VAL A 115 17.46 30.73 10.73
C VAL A 115 18.81 31.26 11.18
N ARG A 116 19.09 32.56 10.93
CA ARG A 116 20.37 33.22 11.22
C ARG A 116 20.18 34.51 12.00
N GLY A 117 21.05 34.75 12.98
CA GLY A 117 20.97 35.92 13.84
C GLY A 117 19.86 35.83 14.90
N TRP A 118 19.98 36.68 15.92
CA TRP A 118 19.10 36.62 17.09
C TRP A 118 17.66 37.05 16.82
N ALA A 119 17.47 38.10 16.00
CA ALA A 119 16.14 38.60 15.66
C ALA A 119 15.31 37.55 14.91
N ALA A 120 15.86 37.00 13.81
CA ALA A 120 15.19 35.95 13.05
C ALA A 120 14.94 34.68 13.87
N PHE A 121 15.82 34.34 14.82
CA PHE A 121 15.59 33.24 15.75
C PHE A 121 14.38 33.46 16.66
N ARG A 122 14.22 34.66 17.20
CA ARG A 122 13.04 35.00 18.00
C ARG A 122 11.75 34.98 17.18
N ASP A 123 11.80 35.43 15.94
CA ASP A 123 10.64 35.40 15.04
C ASP A 123 10.28 33.96 14.67
N ALA A 124 11.27 33.13 14.33
CA ALA A 124 11.06 31.70 14.09
C ALA A 124 10.46 30.98 15.29
N LEU A 125 10.92 31.29 16.52
CA LEU A 125 10.37 30.73 17.74
C LEU A 125 8.89 31.12 17.94
N ARG A 126 8.54 32.38 17.64
CA ARG A 126 7.16 32.88 17.68
C ARG A 126 6.28 32.15 16.68
N THR A 127 6.70 32.10 15.41
CA THR A 127 5.97 31.38 14.34
C THR A 127 5.71 29.92 14.68
N VAL A 128 6.71 29.23 15.24
CA VAL A 128 6.53 27.82 15.63
C VAL A 128 5.55 27.68 16.80
N ARG A 129 5.62 28.55 17.81
CA ARG A 129 4.69 28.53 18.95
C ARG A 129 3.26 28.85 18.54
N GLU A 130 3.05 29.82 17.65
CA GLU A 130 1.74 30.20 17.12
C GLU A 130 1.13 29.15 16.19
N SER A 131 1.90 28.15 15.75
CA SER A 131 1.38 27.05 14.91
C SER A 131 0.53 26.01 15.66
N SER A 132 0.35 26.19 16.97
CA SER A 132 -0.41 25.31 17.86
C SER A 132 -1.19 26.14 18.88
N ASP A 133 -2.44 25.76 19.16
CA ASP A 133 -3.25 26.40 20.21
C ASP A 133 -2.79 26.03 21.63
N ASP A 134 -2.06 24.91 21.77
CA ASP A 134 -1.49 24.44 23.03
C ASP A 134 -0.06 24.94 23.28
N ALA A 135 0.30 25.11 24.55
CA ALA A 135 1.67 25.40 24.98
C ALA A 135 2.64 24.28 24.52
N MET A 136 3.53 24.63 23.58
CA MET A 136 4.36 23.65 22.87
C MET A 136 5.85 23.85 23.11
N ALA A 137 6.59 22.73 23.19
CA ALA A 137 8.04 22.73 23.22
C ALA A 137 8.62 22.94 21.81
N VAL A 138 9.77 23.59 21.73
CA VAL A 138 10.42 23.90 20.44
C VAL A 138 11.82 23.32 20.40
N LEU A 139 12.08 22.46 19.41
CA LEU A 139 13.37 21.86 19.16
C LEU A 139 14.23 22.78 18.28
N VAL A 140 15.46 23.05 18.72
CA VAL A 140 16.44 23.86 17.99
C VAL A 140 17.69 23.04 17.73
N GLN A 141 18.07 22.91 16.45
CA GLN A 141 19.27 22.19 16.01
C GLN A 141 20.02 23.00 14.94
N PRO A 142 21.30 22.72 14.66
CA PRO A 142 21.99 23.28 13.51
C PRO A 142 21.31 22.85 12.20
N MET A 143 21.25 23.75 11.24
CA MET A 143 20.81 23.42 9.88
C MET A 143 21.92 22.69 9.14
N VAL A 144 21.64 21.47 8.68
CA VAL A 144 22.59 20.64 7.91
C VAL A 144 22.09 20.49 6.48
N ARG A 145 22.94 20.85 5.52
CA ARG A 145 22.71 20.55 4.10
C ARG A 145 23.10 19.10 3.84
N SER A 146 22.15 18.33 3.33
CA SER A 146 22.37 16.91 3.03
C SER A 146 22.66 16.73 1.54
N ARG A 147 23.69 15.96 1.21
CA ARG A 147 23.92 15.50 -0.17
C ARG A 147 22.86 14.46 -0.56
N ILE A 148 22.53 13.59 0.38
CA ILE A 148 21.46 12.57 0.26
C ILE A 148 20.69 12.54 1.56
N GLY A 149 19.37 12.56 1.48
CA GLY A 149 18.46 12.43 2.60
C GLY A 149 17.32 11.49 2.24
N GLY A 150 16.51 11.16 3.24
CA GLY A 150 15.33 10.34 3.01
C GLY A 150 14.78 9.73 4.27
N VAL A 151 13.97 8.70 4.06
CA VAL A 151 13.25 7.97 5.10
C VAL A 151 13.64 6.50 5.07
N LEU A 152 13.90 5.93 6.24
CA LEU A 152 14.20 4.51 6.43
C LEU A 152 13.23 3.91 7.45
N PHE A 153 12.38 3.02 6.97
CA PHE A 153 11.54 2.18 7.82
C PHE A 153 12.32 0.93 8.22
N GLY A 154 12.48 0.71 9.52
CA GLY A 154 13.11 -0.49 10.11
C GLY A 154 12.31 -1.79 9.91
N ALA A 155 11.10 -1.69 9.34
CA ALA A 155 10.28 -2.75 8.78
C ALA A 155 9.81 -2.31 7.37
N ASP A 156 9.29 -3.20 6.53
CA ASP A 156 8.58 -2.80 5.30
C ASP A 156 7.09 -2.68 5.60
N PRO A 157 6.56 -1.45 5.80
CA PRO A 157 5.15 -1.24 6.13
C PRO A 157 4.23 -1.54 4.95
N VAL A 158 4.71 -1.38 3.70
CA VAL A 158 3.93 -1.61 2.47
C VAL A 158 3.71 -3.10 2.24
N ALA A 159 4.75 -3.92 2.43
CA ALA A 159 4.67 -5.36 2.22
C ALA A 159 4.29 -6.16 3.48
N GLY A 160 4.13 -5.50 4.64
CA GLY A 160 3.86 -6.18 5.90
C GLY A 160 5.04 -7.03 6.39
N ARG A 161 6.29 -6.64 6.10
CA ARG A 161 7.49 -7.46 6.35
C ARG A 161 8.37 -6.88 7.45
N ALA A 162 8.30 -7.45 8.65
CA ALA A 162 9.22 -7.10 9.73
C ALA A 162 10.68 -7.57 9.48
N ASP A 163 10.91 -8.49 8.55
CA ASP A 163 12.25 -9.01 8.19
C ASP A 163 12.94 -8.22 7.07
N ARG A 164 12.29 -7.18 6.55
CA ARG A 164 12.80 -6.26 5.52
C ARG A 164 12.74 -4.82 6.03
N MET A 165 13.55 -3.95 5.46
CA MET A 165 13.48 -2.51 5.67
C MET A 165 13.12 -1.86 4.33
N LEU A 166 12.37 -0.76 4.39
CA LEU A 166 12.05 0.06 3.22
C LEU A 166 12.83 1.38 3.34
N LEU A 167 13.67 1.65 2.36
CA LEU A 167 14.46 2.88 2.26
C LEU A 167 13.94 3.67 1.07
N SER A 168 13.59 4.94 1.28
CA SER A 168 13.31 5.89 0.22
C SER A 168 14.29 7.04 0.32
N ALA A 169 15.06 7.30 -0.74
CA ALA A 169 16.17 8.24 -0.71
C ALA A 169 16.15 9.22 -1.90
N VAL A 170 16.57 10.46 -1.65
CA VAL A 170 16.60 11.56 -2.64
C VAL A 170 17.91 12.35 -2.51
N ARG A 171 18.32 13.05 -3.58
CA ARG A 171 19.39 14.05 -3.50
C ARG A 171 18.89 15.28 -2.75
N GLY A 172 19.70 15.84 -1.86
CA GLY A 172 19.28 16.92 -0.96
C GLY A 172 18.82 16.40 0.40
N GLY A 173 18.03 17.19 1.11
CA GLY A 173 17.47 16.82 2.41
C GLY A 173 16.21 15.94 2.33
N PRO A 174 15.80 15.34 3.47
CA PRO A 174 14.60 14.51 3.56
C PRO A 174 13.29 15.28 3.35
N ASP A 175 13.31 16.59 3.58
CA ASP A 175 12.21 17.55 3.39
C ASP A 175 11.62 17.47 1.98
N ARG A 176 12.46 17.28 0.95
CA ARG A 176 12.02 17.16 -0.45
C ARG A 176 11.21 15.89 -0.73
N LEU A 177 11.45 14.83 0.05
CA LEU A 177 10.70 13.57 -0.07
C LEU A 177 9.41 13.65 0.75
N VAL A 178 9.49 14.14 1.99
CA VAL A 178 8.34 14.25 2.89
C VAL A 178 7.32 15.28 2.39
N GLY A 179 7.79 16.37 1.76
CA GLY A 179 6.94 17.38 1.12
C GLY A 179 6.40 16.99 -0.26
N GLY A 180 6.75 15.80 -0.78
CA GLY A 180 6.27 15.33 -2.09
C GLY A 180 6.87 16.02 -3.32
N GLU A 181 7.89 16.87 -3.14
CA GLU A 181 8.52 17.65 -4.22
C GLU A 181 9.35 16.79 -5.18
N ALA A 182 9.81 15.60 -4.75
CA ALA A 182 10.63 14.71 -5.56
C ALA A 182 10.29 13.23 -5.36
N ALA A 183 10.21 12.48 -6.46
CA ALA A 183 10.07 11.03 -6.43
C ALA A 183 11.38 10.37 -5.95
N GLY A 184 11.38 9.85 -4.72
CA GLY A 184 12.50 9.12 -4.13
C GLY A 184 12.85 7.83 -4.87
N THR A 185 14.06 7.34 -4.63
CA THR A 185 14.46 5.98 -5.04
C THR A 185 14.16 5.01 -3.91
N ASP A 186 13.20 4.12 -4.14
CA ASP A 186 12.81 3.10 -3.17
C ASP A 186 13.67 1.84 -3.29
N LEU A 187 14.21 1.40 -2.15
CA LEU A 187 15.04 0.21 -2.01
C LEU A 187 14.53 -0.63 -0.86
N ARG A 188 14.24 -1.90 -1.15
CA ARG A 188 13.99 -2.92 -0.11
C ARG A 188 15.32 -3.52 0.34
N LEU A 189 15.59 -3.46 1.63
CA LEU A 189 16.80 -3.99 2.22
C LEU A 189 16.50 -5.19 3.13
N THR A 190 17.41 -6.16 3.16
CA THR A 190 17.48 -7.13 4.27
C THR A 190 17.84 -6.42 5.58
N ARG A 191 17.59 -7.04 6.74
CA ARG A 191 18.12 -6.55 8.04
C ARG A 191 19.65 -6.43 8.10
N ARG A 192 20.38 -6.98 7.13
CA ARG A 192 21.84 -6.86 6.99
C ARG A 192 22.27 -5.77 5.99
N GLY A 193 21.32 -4.98 5.48
CA GLY A 193 21.60 -3.87 4.57
C GLY A 193 21.88 -4.26 3.13
N ARG A 194 21.60 -5.52 2.76
CA ARG A 194 21.69 -5.99 1.37
C ARG A 194 20.40 -5.67 0.62
N PRO A 195 20.46 -5.03 -0.57
CA PRO A 195 19.29 -4.84 -1.43
C PRO A 195 18.65 -6.17 -1.80
N VAL A 196 17.32 -6.24 -1.74
CA VAL A 196 16.52 -7.35 -2.25
C VAL A 196 16.27 -7.08 -3.73
N ARG A 197 16.72 -7.98 -4.60
CA ARG A 197 16.42 -7.90 -6.04
C ARG A 197 14.98 -8.31 -6.28
N GLU A 198 14.11 -7.35 -6.56
CA GLU A 198 12.80 -7.58 -7.16
C GLU A 198 12.87 -7.10 -8.62
N GLY A 199 12.13 -7.74 -9.52
CA GLY A 199 12.34 -7.64 -10.98
C GLY A 199 12.37 -6.21 -11.54
N ARG A 200 13.15 -6.06 -12.63
CA ARG A 200 13.57 -4.85 -13.37
C ARG A 200 14.62 -3.96 -12.68
N ALA A 201 15.76 -3.89 -13.36
CA ALA A 201 17.01 -3.16 -13.09
C ALA A 201 16.97 -2.06 -12.01
N ALA A 202 17.73 -2.29 -10.94
CA ALA A 202 18.12 -1.25 -10.00
C ALA A 202 18.86 -0.13 -10.77
N ARG A 203 18.33 1.10 -10.69
CA ARG A 203 19.03 2.32 -11.15
C ARG A 203 20.40 2.44 -10.45
N PRO A 204 21.40 3.11 -11.08
CA PRO A 204 22.68 3.36 -10.43
C PRO A 204 22.46 3.96 -9.03
N GLY A 205 23.07 3.31 -8.02
CA GLY A 205 22.71 3.52 -6.62
C GLY A 205 23.01 4.93 -6.15
N LEU A 206 21.96 5.69 -5.84
CA LEU A 206 22.07 6.98 -5.17
C LEU A 206 22.97 6.88 -3.92
N LEU A 207 22.86 5.75 -3.20
CA LEU A 207 23.64 5.42 -2.02
C LEU A 207 24.67 4.32 -2.31
N THR A 208 25.86 4.47 -1.74
CA THR A 208 26.94 3.48 -1.74
C THR A 208 26.64 2.33 -0.77
N THR A 209 27.29 1.18 -0.97
CA THR A 209 27.19 0.03 -0.05
C THR A 209 27.59 0.40 1.39
N ALA A 210 28.57 1.29 1.58
CA ALA A 210 28.99 1.74 2.90
C ALA A 210 27.91 2.59 3.59
N GLU A 211 27.21 3.44 2.85
CA GLU A 211 26.08 4.24 3.36
C GLU A 211 24.89 3.36 3.73
N LEU A 212 24.54 2.37 2.90
CA LEU A 212 23.50 1.40 3.21
C LEU A 212 23.80 0.62 4.50
N ARG A 213 25.07 0.27 4.74
CA ARG A 213 25.49 -0.37 6.01
C ARG A 213 25.35 0.57 7.19
N ARG A 214 25.74 1.85 7.06
CA ARG A 214 25.58 2.87 8.11
C ARG A 214 24.10 3.08 8.46
N LEU A 215 23.23 3.18 7.46
CA LEU A 215 21.78 3.27 7.64
C LEU A 215 21.19 2.03 8.32
N THR A 216 21.61 0.84 7.90
CA THR A 216 21.17 -0.41 8.52
C THR A 216 21.60 -0.52 9.98
N ALA A 217 22.85 -0.13 10.29
CA ALA A 217 23.34 -0.09 11.66
C ALA A 217 22.57 0.93 12.49
N LEU A 218 22.23 2.10 11.94
CA LEU A 218 21.37 3.09 12.58
C LEU A 218 19.99 2.50 12.90
N ALA A 219 19.30 1.87 11.93
CA ALA A 219 17.99 1.24 12.16
C ALA A 219 18.04 0.15 13.24
N GLY A 220 19.07 -0.68 13.25
CA GLY A 220 19.27 -1.72 14.27
C GLY A 220 19.47 -1.14 15.67
N ARG A 221 20.30 -0.09 15.80
CA ARG A 221 20.53 0.60 17.08
C ARG A 221 19.29 1.35 17.55
N ALA A 222 18.63 2.08 16.65
CA ALA A 222 17.38 2.79 16.95
C ALA A 222 16.30 1.82 17.45
N ARG A 223 16.17 0.64 16.83
CA ARG A 223 15.26 -0.41 17.31
C ARG A 223 15.55 -0.84 18.75
N GLY A 224 16.83 -0.97 19.12
CA GLY A 224 17.21 -1.30 20.50
C GLY A 224 16.87 -0.17 21.50
N VAL A 225 17.07 1.09 21.10
CA VAL A 225 16.80 2.26 21.93
C VAL A 225 15.31 2.51 22.13
N PHE A 226 14.51 2.33 21.09
CA PHE A 226 13.08 2.67 21.08
C PHE A 226 12.15 1.45 21.19
N GLY A 227 12.69 0.25 21.42
CA GLY A 227 11.93 -0.98 21.68
C GLY A 227 11.23 -1.63 20.48
N GLY A 228 11.29 -1.02 19.29
CA GLY A 228 10.56 -1.49 18.11
C GLY A 228 11.13 -0.96 16.80
N ALA A 229 10.62 -1.47 15.66
CA ALA A 229 11.00 -0.93 14.35
C ALA A 229 10.59 0.55 14.25
N GLN A 230 11.51 1.38 13.74
CA GLN A 230 11.32 2.82 13.66
C GLN A 230 11.19 3.29 12.21
N ASP A 231 10.41 4.34 12.02
CA ASP A 231 10.45 5.25 10.89
C ASP A 231 11.53 6.33 11.18
N ILE A 232 12.55 6.41 10.34
CA ILE A 232 13.75 7.22 10.55
C ILE A 232 13.93 8.21 9.40
N GLU A 233 13.87 9.50 9.71
CA GLU A 233 14.36 10.55 8.81
C GLU A 233 15.87 10.71 8.97
N PHE A 234 16.60 10.69 7.86
CA PHE A 234 18.06 10.77 7.87
C PHE A 234 18.61 11.70 6.79
N GLY A 235 19.88 12.08 6.97
CA GLY A 235 20.67 12.78 5.96
C GLY A 235 22.16 12.48 6.07
N PHE A 236 22.82 12.39 4.93
CA PHE A 236 24.27 12.45 4.82
C PHE A 236 24.69 13.88 4.57
N ASP A 237 25.36 14.47 5.55
CA ASP A 237 25.95 15.80 5.47
C ASP A 237 26.80 15.94 4.19
N GLU A 238 26.55 17.01 3.45
CA GLU A 238 27.25 17.32 2.21
C GLU A 238 28.74 17.58 2.40
N LEU A 239 29.12 18.23 3.50
CA LEU A 239 30.50 18.62 3.78
C LEU A 239 31.31 17.48 4.40
N THR A 240 30.71 16.77 5.36
CA THR A 240 31.43 15.76 6.17
C THR A 240 31.15 14.32 5.75
N GLY A 241 30.10 14.07 4.97
CA GLY A 241 29.63 12.71 4.66
C GLY A 241 29.12 11.93 5.89
N ARG A 242 28.93 12.62 7.02
CA ARG A 242 28.41 12.04 8.26
C ARG A 242 26.91 11.78 8.14
N LEU A 243 26.47 10.62 8.60
CA LEU A 243 25.06 10.28 8.72
C LEU A 243 24.49 10.97 9.96
N TRP A 244 23.34 11.61 9.80
CA TRP A 244 22.55 12.21 10.87
C TRP A 244 21.13 11.63 10.91
N LEU A 245 20.62 11.44 12.12
CA LEU A 245 19.24 11.09 12.45
C LEU A 245 18.49 12.40 12.76
N PHE A 246 17.53 12.77 11.91
CA PHE A 246 16.74 13.99 12.08
C PHE A 246 15.42 13.75 12.81
N GLN A 247 14.87 12.54 12.71
CA GLN A 247 13.66 12.14 13.43
C GLN A 247 13.59 10.60 13.53
N SER A 248 13.02 10.09 14.63
CA SER A 248 12.69 8.68 14.80
C SER A 248 11.28 8.56 15.39
N ARG A 249 10.44 7.73 14.79
CA ARG A 249 9.06 7.45 15.23
C ARG A 249 8.77 5.95 15.21
N PRO A 250 7.88 5.42 16.06
CA PRO A 250 7.43 4.04 15.94
C PRO A 250 6.62 3.83 14.64
N ILE A 251 6.78 2.67 14.00
CA ILE A 251 5.91 2.28 12.87
C ILE A 251 4.56 1.81 13.43
N THR A 252 3.51 2.59 13.25
CA THR A 252 2.16 2.32 13.79
C THR A 252 1.27 1.52 12.84
N ALA A 253 1.53 1.55 11.54
CA ALA A 253 0.76 0.84 10.52
C ALA A 253 1.64 -0.12 9.72
N MET A 254 1.21 -1.38 9.65
CA MET A 254 1.82 -2.42 8.82
C MET A 254 0.73 -3.03 7.94
N ALA A 255 0.97 -3.12 6.63
CA ALA A 255 0.05 -3.81 5.74
C ALA A 255 -0.17 -5.26 6.22
N PRO A 256 -1.42 -5.75 6.24
CA PRO A 256 -1.70 -7.11 6.65
C PRO A 256 -1.02 -8.08 5.68
N ARG A 257 -0.20 -8.98 6.22
CA ARG A 257 0.44 -10.00 5.40
C ARG A 257 -0.52 -11.15 5.18
N PRO A 258 -0.75 -11.60 3.94
CA PRO A 258 -1.56 -12.78 3.71
C PRO A 258 -0.92 -13.99 4.41
N PRO A 259 -1.70 -14.84 5.11
CA PRO A 259 -1.18 -15.99 5.82
C PRO A 259 -0.46 -16.96 4.87
N ARG A 260 0.41 -17.82 5.42
CA ARG A 260 1.01 -18.90 4.64
C ARG A 260 -0.11 -19.77 4.07
N GLY A 261 -0.06 -20.05 2.77
CA GLY A 261 -1.11 -20.81 2.08
C GLY A 261 -2.28 -19.96 1.59
N ALA A 262 -2.26 -18.63 1.79
CA ALA A 262 -3.26 -17.75 1.20
C ALA A 262 -3.37 -17.95 -0.32
N ARG A 263 -4.62 -17.89 -0.79
CA ARG A 263 -4.97 -18.01 -2.19
C ARG A 263 -4.51 -16.77 -2.94
N LEU A 264 -4.02 -16.99 -4.16
CA LEU A 264 -3.74 -15.90 -5.08
C LEU A 264 -4.96 -15.79 -6.00
N LEU A 265 -5.87 -14.89 -5.61
CA LEU A 265 -7.05 -14.56 -6.39
C LEU A 265 -6.73 -13.39 -7.30
N GLY A 266 -7.22 -13.44 -8.53
CA GLY A 266 -7.11 -12.34 -9.47
C GLY A 266 -8.14 -12.47 -10.59
N PRO A 267 -8.25 -11.46 -11.46
CA PRO A 267 -9.23 -11.44 -12.54
C PRO A 267 -9.06 -12.63 -13.48
N GLY A 268 -7.81 -13.02 -13.79
CA GLY A 268 -7.53 -14.18 -14.64
C GLY A 268 -8.31 -14.13 -15.97
N PRO A 269 -8.60 -15.28 -16.59
CA PRO A 269 -9.44 -15.34 -17.79
C PRO A 269 -10.92 -15.09 -17.47
N VAL A 270 -11.34 -15.18 -16.21
CA VAL A 270 -12.77 -15.03 -15.86
C VAL A 270 -13.27 -13.60 -15.99
N ALA A 271 -12.36 -12.61 -15.99
CA ALA A 271 -12.70 -11.22 -16.25
C ALA A 271 -13.08 -10.96 -17.71
N GLU A 272 -12.69 -11.83 -18.66
CA GLU A 272 -13.18 -11.74 -20.05
C GLU A 272 -14.65 -12.16 -20.14
N THR A 273 -15.09 -13.08 -19.28
CA THR A 273 -16.47 -13.58 -19.24
C THR A 273 -17.38 -12.74 -18.34
N LEU A 274 -16.85 -12.24 -17.23
CA LEU A 274 -17.60 -11.51 -16.19
C LEU A 274 -16.80 -10.26 -15.77
N PRO A 275 -16.77 -9.20 -16.62
CA PRO A 275 -15.98 -8.00 -16.36
C PRO A 275 -16.54 -7.12 -15.22
N ASP A 276 -17.84 -7.16 -14.96
CA ASP A 276 -18.52 -6.27 -14.00
C ASP A 276 -18.83 -6.95 -12.67
N PRO A 277 -19.09 -6.17 -11.59
CA PRO A 277 -19.61 -6.69 -10.35
C PRO A 277 -21.01 -7.32 -10.52
N LEU A 278 -21.20 -8.46 -9.85
CA LEU A 278 -22.42 -9.27 -9.82
C LEU A 278 -23.18 -9.04 -8.51
N LEU A 279 -24.50 -9.11 -8.59
CA LEU A 279 -25.40 -9.19 -7.44
C LEU A 279 -25.38 -10.61 -6.83
N PRO A 280 -25.74 -10.80 -5.55
CA PRO A 280 -25.67 -12.10 -4.89
C PRO A 280 -26.39 -13.24 -5.63
N LEU A 281 -27.54 -12.96 -6.25
CA LEU A 281 -28.27 -13.95 -7.04
C LEU A 281 -27.57 -14.25 -8.38
N GLU A 282 -26.95 -13.24 -9.00
CA GLU A 282 -26.15 -13.40 -10.22
C GLU A 282 -24.88 -14.22 -9.93
N GLU A 283 -24.28 -14.09 -8.74
CA GLU A 283 -23.17 -14.95 -8.31
C GLU A 283 -23.59 -16.44 -8.25
N ASP A 284 -24.76 -16.76 -7.68
CA ASP A 284 -25.26 -18.13 -7.60
C ASP A 284 -25.54 -18.72 -8.99
N LEU A 285 -26.13 -17.91 -9.88
CA LEU A 285 -26.53 -18.32 -11.23
C LEU A 285 -25.34 -18.50 -12.17
N TRP A 286 -24.34 -17.63 -12.12
CA TRP A 286 -23.26 -17.59 -13.12
C TRP A 286 -21.92 -18.10 -12.60
N VAL A 287 -21.51 -17.69 -11.39
CA VAL A 287 -20.17 -17.99 -10.88
C VAL A 287 -20.06 -19.42 -10.39
N ILE A 288 -21.10 -19.95 -9.73
CA ILE A 288 -21.04 -21.32 -9.19
C ILE A 288 -20.96 -22.37 -10.30
N PRO A 289 -21.79 -22.34 -11.37
CA PRO A 289 -21.64 -23.26 -12.48
C PRO A 289 -20.28 -23.17 -13.17
N MET A 290 -19.77 -21.95 -13.35
CA MET A 290 -18.43 -21.73 -13.91
C MET A 290 -17.33 -22.36 -13.04
N ALA A 291 -17.39 -22.16 -11.72
CA ALA A 291 -16.43 -22.74 -10.78
C ALA A 291 -16.42 -24.29 -10.87
N HIS A 292 -17.60 -24.92 -10.98
CA HIS A 292 -17.74 -26.36 -11.16
C HIS A 292 -17.28 -26.85 -12.54
N GLY A 293 -17.63 -26.14 -13.61
CA GLY A 293 -17.22 -26.46 -14.98
C GLY A 293 -15.70 -26.42 -15.13
N LEU A 294 -15.07 -25.35 -14.64
CA LEU A 294 -13.62 -25.22 -14.64
C LEU A 294 -12.94 -26.27 -13.75
N ALA A 295 -13.49 -26.58 -12.57
CA ALA A 295 -12.98 -27.67 -11.74
C ALA A 295 -13.05 -29.04 -12.47
N THR A 296 -14.12 -29.28 -13.22
CA THR A 296 -14.29 -30.48 -14.03
C THR A 296 -13.24 -30.56 -15.14
N ALA A 297 -13.02 -29.46 -15.88
CA ALA A 297 -11.99 -29.36 -16.91
C ALA A 297 -10.59 -29.62 -16.34
N LEU A 298 -10.25 -29.03 -15.19
CA LEU A 298 -8.96 -29.20 -14.53
C LEU A 298 -8.74 -30.65 -14.03
N ASP A 299 -9.79 -31.35 -13.57
CA ASP A 299 -9.70 -32.77 -13.21
C ASP A 299 -9.49 -33.65 -14.46
N LEU A 300 -10.27 -33.40 -15.53
CA LEU A 300 -10.18 -34.16 -16.77
C LEU A 300 -8.82 -34.02 -17.45
N ALA A 301 -8.23 -32.82 -17.40
CA ALA A 301 -6.90 -32.53 -17.92
C ALA A 301 -5.74 -32.98 -16.99
N GLY A 302 -6.03 -33.45 -15.77
CA GLY A 302 -5.01 -33.82 -14.78
C GLY A 302 -4.20 -32.61 -14.27
N ALA A 303 -4.70 -31.39 -14.44
CA ALA A 303 -4.02 -30.16 -14.06
C ALA A 303 -3.97 -29.97 -12.53
N ALA A 304 -5.03 -30.36 -11.83
CA ALA A 304 -5.14 -30.27 -10.37
C ALA A 304 -5.67 -31.57 -9.75
N GLY A 305 -5.41 -31.79 -8.46
CA GLY A 305 -5.92 -32.98 -7.77
C GLY A 305 -7.35 -32.81 -7.26
N ARG A 306 -8.17 -33.87 -7.36
CA ARG A 306 -9.58 -33.90 -6.91
C ARG A 306 -9.82 -33.41 -5.49
N ARG A 307 -8.91 -33.71 -4.55
CA ARG A 307 -9.02 -33.23 -3.17
C ARG A 307 -8.93 -31.70 -3.10
N ARG A 308 -8.03 -31.09 -3.87
CA ARG A 308 -7.86 -29.64 -3.94
C ARG A 308 -9.04 -28.96 -4.63
N LEU A 309 -9.52 -29.54 -5.73
CA LEU A 309 -10.69 -29.04 -6.47
C LEU A 309 -11.99 -29.09 -5.65
N ARG A 310 -12.12 -30.07 -4.75
CA ARG A 310 -13.25 -30.14 -3.80
C ARG A 310 -13.13 -29.18 -2.62
N ALA A 311 -11.90 -28.91 -2.18
CA ALA A 311 -11.65 -28.06 -1.03
C ALA A 311 -11.74 -26.57 -1.36
N VAL A 312 -11.42 -26.18 -2.60
CA VAL A 312 -11.29 -24.78 -2.99
C VAL A 312 -11.86 -24.55 -4.39
N PRO A 313 -12.82 -23.62 -4.56
CA PRO A 313 -13.42 -23.36 -5.86
C PRO A 313 -12.42 -22.68 -6.78
N ALA A 314 -12.41 -23.06 -8.07
CA ALA A 314 -11.48 -22.48 -9.05
C ALA A 314 -11.78 -21.00 -9.35
N VAL A 315 -13.05 -20.62 -9.24
CA VAL A 315 -13.55 -19.23 -9.36
C VAL A 315 -14.45 -18.92 -8.17
N THR A 316 -14.43 -17.68 -7.72
CA THR A 316 -15.25 -17.15 -6.62
C THR A 316 -15.50 -15.67 -6.86
N THR A 317 -16.26 -15.01 -6.00
CA THR A 317 -16.40 -13.55 -5.99
C THR A 317 -15.64 -12.91 -4.84
N VAL A 318 -15.16 -11.67 -5.05
CA VAL A 318 -14.63 -10.77 -4.01
C VAL A 318 -15.25 -9.39 -4.23
N GLY A 319 -16.16 -8.99 -3.33
CA GLY A 319 -16.89 -7.72 -3.46
C GLY A 319 -17.71 -7.64 -4.76
N GLY A 320 -18.42 -8.71 -5.12
CA GLY A 320 -19.20 -8.80 -6.37
C GLY A 320 -18.38 -9.15 -7.61
N ARG A 321 -17.05 -9.01 -7.60
CA ARG A 321 -16.21 -9.26 -8.79
C ARG A 321 -15.78 -10.71 -8.89
N ALA A 322 -15.98 -11.34 -10.05
CA ALA A 322 -15.48 -12.68 -10.33
C ALA A 322 -13.94 -12.71 -10.33
N VAL A 323 -13.36 -13.64 -9.56
CA VAL A 323 -11.92 -13.85 -9.44
C VAL A 323 -11.56 -15.32 -9.46
N ALA A 324 -10.50 -15.67 -10.19
CA ALA A 324 -9.99 -17.03 -10.28
C ALA A 324 -8.79 -17.26 -9.37
N ASP A 325 -8.60 -18.52 -8.95
CA ASP A 325 -7.38 -18.97 -8.29
C ASP A 325 -6.26 -19.13 -9.32
N LEU A 326 -5.41 -18.10 -9.43
CA LEU A 326 -4.35 -18.03 -10.45
C LEU A 326 -3.34 -19.18 -10.32
N ARG A 327 -3.12 -19.70 -9.10
CA ARG A 327 -2.25 -20.86 -8.88
C ARG A 327 -2.89 -22.16 -9.32
N LEU A 328 -4.20 -22.30 -9.11
CA LEU A 328 -4.94 -23.48 -9.56
C LEU A 328 -5.01 -23.53 -11.09
N LEU A 329 -5.14 -22.36 -11.74
CA LEU A 329 -5.09 -22.19 -13.19
C LEU A 329 -3.69 -22.32 -13.79
N GLY A 330 -2.63 -22.35 -12.97
CA GLY A 330 -1.24 -22.43 -13.45
C GLY A 330 -0.69 -21.12 -14.01
N LEU A 331 -1.33 -19.99 -13.73
CA LEU A 331 -0.92 -18.64 -14.16
C LEU A 331 0.12 -18.00 -13.22
N ASP A 332 0.33 -18.58 -12.03
CA ASP A 332 1.39 -18.17 -11.09
C ASP A 332 2.52 -19.22 -11.08
N PRO A 333 3.75 -18.88 -11.53
CA PRO A 333 4.86 -19.81 -11.53
C PRO A 333 5.28 -20.18 -10.10
N PRO A 334 5.80 -21.41 -9.87
CA PRO A 334 6.23 -21.83 -8.55
C PRO A 334 7.40 -20.97 -8.06
N ARG A 335 7.32 -20.55 -6.78
CA ARG A 335 8.38 -19.76 -6.12
C ARG A 335 9.76 -20.43 -6.18
N HIS A 336 9.81 -21.77 -6.17
CA HIS A 336 11.04 -22.56 -6.23
C HIS A 336 10.99 -23.51 -7.42
N ARG A 337 11.47 -23.06 -8.59
CA ARG A 337 11.41 -23.83 -9.85
C ARG A 337 12.10 -25.20 -9.77
N LEU A 338 13.27 -25.27 -9.12
CA LEU A 338 14.03 -26.53 -8.97
C LEU A 338 13.28 -27.55 -8.10
N LEU A 339 12.74 -27.13 -6.95
CA LEU A 339 11.95 -28.01 -6.08
C LEU A 339 10.64 -28.45 -6.75
N ALA A 340 10.04 -27.58 -7.57
CA ALA A 340 8.85 -27.92 -8.33
C ALA A 340 9.12 -28.97 -9.41
N LEU A 341 10.30 -28.96 -10.03
CA LEU A 341 10.73 -29.98 -11.01
C LEU A 341 10.85 -31.38 -10.38
N LEU A 342 11.29 -31.44 -9.12
CA LEU A 342 11.43 -32.69 -8.37
C LEU A 342 10.11 -33.28 -7.88
N ASN A 343 8.99 -32.53 -7.95
CA ASN A 343 7.70 -33.03 -7.51
C ASN A 343 7.08 -33.94 -8.60
N PRO A 344 6.93 -35.26 -8.37
CA PRO A 344 6.41 -36.17 -9.39
C PRO A 344 4.88 -36.06 -9.55
N LEU A 345 4.16 -35.48 -8.59
CA LEU A 345 2.70 -35.50 -8.55
C LEU A 345 2.04 -34.82 -9.76
N PRO A 346 2.46 -33.62 -10.22
CA PRO A 346 1.89 -33.02 -11.42
C PRO A 346 2.15 -33.85 -12.69
N GLY A 347 3.35 -34.41 -12.84
CA GLY A 347 3.72 -35.26 -13.97
C GLY A 347 2.91 -36.56 -14.01
N ALA A 348 2.84 -37.27 -12.87
CA ALA A 348 2.08 -38.51 -12.74
C ALA A 348 0.58 -38.30 -13.05
N ARG A 349 -0.01 -37.18 -12.60
CA ARG A 349 -1.41 -36.84 -12.94
C ARG A 349 -1.61 -36.62 -14.43
N ARG A 350 -0.71 -35.89 -15.09
CA ARG A 350 -0.78 -35.65 -16.54
C ARG A 350 -0.64 -36.95 -17.33
N VAL A 351 0.27 -37.84 -16.92
CA VAL A 351 0.41 -39.18 -17.53
C VAL A 351 -0.86 -40.01 -17.35
N ALA A 352 -1.41 -40.06 -16.13
CA ALA A 352 -2.66 -40.77 -15.86
C ALA A 352 -3.86 -40.21 -16.65
N ALA A 353 -3.87 -38.90 -16.92
CA ALA A 353 -4.90 -38.25 -17.73
C ALA A 353 -4.64 -38.33 -19.24
N ALA A 354 -3.41 -38.66 -19.70
CA ALA A 354 -2.98 -38.50 -21.08
C ALA A 354 -3.89 -39.24 -22.09
N TRP A 355 -4.25 -40.48 -21.80
CA TRP A 355 -5.15 -41.26 -22.68
C TRP A 355 -6.56 -40.68 -22.73
N ARG A 356 -7.07 -40.19 -21.60
CA ARG A 356 -8.38 -39.50 -21.52
C ARG A 356 -8.34 -38.20 -22.33
N VAL A 357 -7.29 -37.39 -22.13
CA VAL A 357 -7.07 -36.13 -22.83
C VAL A 357 -6.93 -36.34 -24.34
N GLY A 358 -6.21 -37.38 -24.78
CA GLY A 358 -6.08 -37.73 -26.19
C GLY A 358 -7.43 -38.05 -26.84
N ARG A 359 -8.25 -38.88 -26.19
CA ARG A 359 -9.62 -39.18 -26.67
C ARG A 359 -10.52 -37.94 -26.65
N LEU A 360 -10.45 -37.15 -25.58
CA LEU A 360 -11.21 -35.90 -25.47
C LEU A 360 -10.84 -34.93 -26.58
N ARG A 361 -9.55 -34.70 -26.84
CA ARG A 361 -9.10 -33.81 -27.92
C ARG A 361 -9.67 -34.19 -29.28
N ALA A 362 -9.78 -35.48 -29.58
CA ALA A 362 -10.37 -35.97 -30.83
C ALA A 362 -11.90 -35.81 -30.88
N ALA A 363 -12.60 -36.00 -29.75
CA ALA A 363 -14.05 -35.94 -29.68
C ALA A 363 -14.62 -34.54 -29.42
N LEU A 364 -13.84 -33.64 -28.82
CA LEU A 364 -14.28 -32.35 -28.29
C LEU A 364 -15.04 -31.49 -29.32
N PRO A 365 -14.58 -31.34 -30.58
CA PRO A 365 -15.31 -30.54 -31.55
C PRO A 365 -16.72 -31.07 -31.83
N ARG A 366 -16.89 -32.40 -31.90
CA ARG A 366 -18.21 -33.00 -32.11
C ARG A 366 -19.10 -32.87 -30.88
N LEU A 367 -18.52 -33.04 -29.69
CA LEU A 367 -19.23 -32.87 -28.43
C LEU A 367 -19.71 -31.42 -28.24
N ALA A 368 -18.89 -30.44 -28.61
CA ALA A 368 -19.26 -29.03 -28.56
C ALA A 368 -20.44 -28.71 -29.49
N VAL A 369 -20.42 -29.23 -30.72
CA VAL A 369 -21.54 -29.06 -31.68
C VAL A 369 -22.82 -29.73 -31.17
N ALA A 370 -22.72 -30.95 -30.64
CA ALA A 370 -23.87 -31.66 -30.08
C ALA A 370 -24.46 -30.95 -28.86
N LEU A 371 -23.61 -30.56 -27.90
CA LEU A 371 -24.04 -29.82 -26.71
C LEU A 371 -24.74 -28.52 -27.10
N ARG A 372 -24.17 -27.74 -28.03
CA ARG A 372 -24.80 -26.51 -28.52
C ARG A 372 -26.17 -26.79 -29.12
N ALA A 373 -26.28 -27.79 -30.01
CA ALA A 373 -27.56 -28.12 -30.65
C ALA A 373 -28.63 -28.56 -29.64
N ASP A 374 -28.25 -29.28 -28.58
CA ASP A 374 -29.19 -29.69 -27.53
C ASP A 374 -29.63 -28.52 -26.67
N VAL A 375 -28.73 -27.58 -26.36
CA VAL A 375 -29.04 -26.35 -25.63
C VAL A 375 -29.96 -25.45 -26.46
N ASP A 376 -29.64 -25.24 -27.74
CA ASP A 376 -30.45 -24.41 -28.65
C ASP A 376 -31.87 -24.97 -28.78
N ARG A 377 -32.01 -26.30 -28.90
CA ARG A 377 -33.32 -26.96 -28.94
C ARG A 377 -34.11 -26.72 -27.66
N ALA A 378 -33.49 -26.94 -26.50
CA ALA A 378 -34.14 -26.74 -25.21
C ALA A 378 -34.54 -25.28 -24.95
N LEU A 379 -33.71 -24.32 -25.40
CA LEU A 379 -34.03 -22.89 -25.31
C LEU A 379 -35.17 -22.50 -26.26
N ALA A 380 -35.23 -23.07 -27.46
CA ALA A 380 -36.32 -22.81 -28.42
C ALA A 380 -37.68 -23.35 -27.93
N GLU A 381 -37.67 -24.46 -27.18
CA GLU A 381 -38.86 -25.07 -26.58
C GLU A 381 -39.22 -24.44 -25.21
N ALA A 382 -38.37 -23.57 -24.66
CA ALA A 382 -38.56 -23.02 -23.33
C ALA A 382 -39.75 -22.05 -23.28
N THR A 383 -40.59 -22.20 -22.25
CA THR A 383 -41.70 -21.29 -22.00
C THR A 383 -41.19 -19.97 -21.41
N ALA A 384 -41.79 -18.85 -21.83
CA ALA A 384 -41.44 -17.53 -21.34
C ALA A 384 -41.49 -17.46 -19.80
N PRO A 385 -40.50 -16.86 -19.11
CA PRO A 385 -40.41 -16.89 -17.65
C PRO A 385 -41.67 -16.41 -16.93
N ALA A 386 -42.37 -15.43 -17.48
CA ALA A 386 -43.61 -14.88 -16.92
C ALA A 386 -44.79 -15.87 -16.90
N ARG A 387 -44.69 -17.00 -17.62
CA ARG A 387 -45.72 -18.04 -17.71
C ARG A 387 -45.34 -19.32 -16.96
N LEU A 388 -44.15 -19.38 -16.37
CA LEU A 388 -43.69 -20.55 -15.62
C LEU A 388 -44.32 -20.58 -14.22
N THR A 389 -44.81 -21.74 -13.82
CA THR A 389 -45.11 -22.02 -12.41
C THR A 389 -43.82 -22.04 -11.59
N SER A 390 -43.90 -21.91 -10.26
CA SER A 390 -42.72 -21.97 -9.39
C SER A 390 -41.96 -23.31 -9.51
N ALA A 391 -42.67 -24.41 -9.74
CA ALA A 391 -42.06 -25.72 -9.93
C ALA A 391 -41.28 -25.80 -11.26
N GLU A 392 -41.85 -25.28 -12.35
CA GLU A 392 -41.19 -25.23 -13.65
C GLU A 392 -40.00 -24.27 -13.65
N LEU A 393 -40.11 -23.14 -12.97
CA LEU A 393 -38.99 -22.21 -12.79
C LEU A 393 -37.82 -22.87 -12.05
N LEU A 394 -38.09 -23.60 -10.96
CA LEU A 394 -37.05 -24.35 -10.25
C LEU A 394 -36.43 -25.44 -11.11
N ALA A 395 -37.23 -26.12 -11.94
CA ALA A 395 -36.73 -27.12 -12.88
C ALA A 395 -35.83 -26.48 -13.95
N ALA A 396 -36.24 -25.34 -14.52
CA ALA A 396 -35.47 -24.56 -15.48
C ALA A 396 -34.14 -24.10 -14.87
N LEU A 397 -34.15 -23.56 -13.64
CA LEU A 397 -32.93 -23.14 -12.95
C LEU A 397 -31.96 -24.31 -12.70
N ARG A 398 -32.47 -25.49 -12.29
CA ARG A 398 -31.64 -26.69 -12.12
C ARG A 398 -31.03 -27.16 -13.43
N TRP A 399 -31.81 -27.15 -14.50
CA TRP A 399 -31.35 -27.50 -15.85
C TRP A 399 -30.28 -26.52 -16.33
N SER A 400 -30.54 -25.20 -16.25
CA SER A 400 -29.59 -24.15 -16.62
C SER A 400 -28.28 -24.30 -15.87
N ARG A 401 -28.34 -24.56 -14.55
CA ARG A 401 -27.15 -24.81 -13.74
C ARG A 401 -26.34 -26.01 -14.24
N ALA A 402 -27.00 -27.12 -14.60
CA ALA A 402 -26.32 -28.31 -15.10
C ALA A 402 -25.70 -28.09 -16.49
N VAL A 403 -26.40 -27.41 -17.37
CA VAL A 403 -25.93 -27.07 -18.72
C VAL A 403 -24.75 -26.10 -18.67
N LEU A 404 -24.81 -25.05 -17.84
CA LEU A 404 -23.71 -24.09 -17.68
C LEU A 404 -22.42 -24.77 -17.20
N VAL A 405 -22.52 -25.75 -16.28
CA VAL A 405 -21.35 -26.55 -15.88
C VAL A 405 -20.73 -27.26 -17.08
N ALA A 406 -21.54 -27.88 -17.94
CA ALA A 406 -21.06 -28.58 -19.13
C ALA A 406 -20.44 -27.62 -20.15
N LEU A 407 -21.07 -26.46 -20.39
CA LEU A 407 -20.58 -25.44 -21.31
C LEU A 407 -19.23 -24.87 -20.86
N HIS A 408 -19.11 -24.45 -19.60
CA HIS A 408 -17.84 -23.94 -19.05
C HIS A 408 -16.73 -24.99 -19.04
N ALA A 409 -17.07 -26.27 -18.76
CA ALA A 409 -16.09 -27.35 -18.84
C ALA A 409 -15.61 -27.57 -20.28
N GLN A 410 -16.53 -27.56 -21.25
CA GLN A 410 -16.19 -27.69 -22.68
C GLN A 410 -15.33 -26.53 -23.15
N GLU A 411 -15.69 -25.30 -22.84
CA GLU A 411 -14.94 -24.09 -23.20
C GLU A 411 -13.52 -24.13 -22.63
N ALA A 412 -13.37 -24.42 -21.33
CA ALA A 412 -12.07 -24.51 -20.69
C ALA A 412 -11.21 -25.64 -21.28
N LEU A 413 -11.80 -26.80 -21.60
CA LEU A 413 -11.08 -27.90 -22.27
C LEU A 413 -10.71 -27.55 -23.71
N ALA A 414 -11.57 -26.83 -24.44
CA ALA A 414 -11.31 -26.41 -25.81
C ALA A 414 -10.11 -25.47 -25.86
N GLY A 415 -10.11 -24.44 -25.00
CA GLY A 415 -8.98 -23.52 -24.87
C GLY A 415 -7.67 -24.20 -24.42
N ALA A 416 -7.75 -25.29 -23.65
CA ALA A 416 -6.57 -26.00 -23.17
C ALA A 416 -6.03 -27.07 -24.14
N LEU A 417 -6.89 -27.71 -24.93
CA LEU A 417 -6.54 -28.94 -25.67
C LEU A 417 -6.55 -28.78 -27.19
N LEU A 418 -7.34 -27.85 -27.72
CA LEU A 418 -7.42 -27.64 -29.15
C LEU A 418 -6.33 -26.65 -29.59
N PRO A 419 -5.68 -26.89 -30.75
CA PRO A 419 -4.77 -25.90 -31.29
C PRO A 419 -5.55 -24.62 -31.65
N PRO A 420 -4.94 -23.43 -31.52
CA PRO A 420 -5.53 -22.21 -32.05
C PRO A 420 -5.80 -22.41 -33.55
N ALA A 421 -6.97 -21.96 -34.01
CA ALA A 421 -7.41 -22.16 -35.39
C ALA A 421 -6.65 -21.20 -36.34
N GLY A 422 -5.36 -21.42 -36.53
CA GLY A 422 -4.52 -20.68 -37.48
C GLY A 422 -4.39 -19.16 -37.23
N PRO A 423 -3.52 -18.49 -38.00
CA PRO A 423 -3.43 -17.03 -37.99
C PRO A 423 -4.71 -16.45 -38.60
N GLY A 424 -5.53 -15.80 -37.76
CA GLY A 424 -6.81 -15.17 -38.15
C GLY A 424 -8.06 -15.73 -37.49
N SER A 425 -7.96 -16.76 -36.63
CA SER A 425 -9.11 -17.17 -35.81
C SER A 425 -9.53 -16.06 -34.85
N ARG A 426 -10.79 -15.66 -34.95
CA ARG A 426 -11.40 -14.70 -34.03
C ARG A 426 -11.68 -15.40 -32.70
N THR A 427 -11.29 -14.78 -31.60
CA THR A 427 -11.79 -15.16 -30.27
C THR A 427 -13.30 -14.95 -30.21
N ALA A 428 -14.01 -15.54 -29.24
CA ALA A 428 -15.44 -15.28 -29.04
C ALA A 428 -15.70 -13.77 -28.89
N ALA A 429 -14.91 -13.09 -28.06
CA ALA A 429 -14.94 -11.63 -27.92
C ALA A 429 -14.61 -10.91 -29.25
N GLY A 430 -13.66 -11.40 -30.03
CA GLY A 430 -13.32 -10.82 -31.34
C GLY A 430 -14.42 -11.00 -32.39
N ALA A 431 -15.15 -12.12 -32.36
CA ALA A 431 -16.33 -12.33 -33.19
C ALA A 431 -17.49 -11.42 -32.77
N ALA A 432 -17.73 -11.32 -31.46
CA ALA A 432 -18.74 -10.43 -30.87
C ALA A 432 -18.46 -8.95 -31.18
N LEU A 433 -17.21 -8.48 -31.05
CA LEU A 433 -16.81 -7.12 -31.42
C LEU A 433 -16.97 -6.85 -32.92
N ALA A 434 -16.71 -7.85 -33.77
CA ALA A 434 -16.93 -7.71 -35.21
C ALA A 434 -18.42 -7.58 -35.54
N ALA A 435 -19.28 -8.38 -34.91
CA ALA A 435 -20.74 -8.30 -35.05
C ALA A 435 -21.29 -6.97 -34.51
N LEU A 436 -20.81 -6.52 -33.36
CA LEU A 436 -21.14 -5.22 -32.78
C LEU A 436 -20.81 -4.08 -33.74
N ARG A 437 -19.58 -4.06 -34.28
CA ARG A 437 -19.15 -3.04 -35.24
C ARG A 437 -20.02 -3.03 -36.50
N GLU A 438 -20.35 -4.21 -37.02
CA GLU A 438 -21.18 -4.36 -38.21
C GLU A 438 -22.62 -3.87 -37.99
N GLY A 439 -23.25 -4.26 -36.87
CA GLY A 439 -24.61 -3.82 -36.56
C GLY A 439 -24.69 -2.32 -36.22
N ARG A 440 -23.69 -1.77 -35.51
CA ARG A 440 -23.59 -0.31 -35.27
C ARG A 440 -23.45 0.48 -36.58
N ALA A 441 -22.68 -0.02 -37.54
CA ALA A 441 -22.56 0.60 -38.86
C ALA A 441 -23.90 0.62 -39.64
N ARG A 442 -24.84 -0.27 -39.30
CA ARG A 442 -26.21 -0.30 -39.83
C ARG A 442 -27.20 0.53 -39.01
N GLY A 443 -26.76 1.19 -37.94
CA GLY A 443 -27.60 2.02 -37.07
C GLY A 443 -28.47 1.23 -36.08
N LEU A 444 -28.15 -0.04 -35.83
CA LEU A 444 -28.90 -0.87 -34.87
C LEU A 444 -28.64 -0.42 -33.42
N ASP A 445 -29.71 -0.36 -32.63
CA ASP A 445 -29.60 -0.18 -31.18
C ASP A 445 -29.19 -1.48 -30.45
N ASP A 446 -28.97 -1.42 -29.13
CA ASP A 446 -28.50 -2.58 -28.35
C ASP A 446 -29.49 -3.75 -28.34
N ALA A 447 -30.80 -3.46 -28.36
CA ALA A 447 -31.83 -4.48 -28.34
C ALA A 447 -31.94 -5.18 -29.70
N GLU A 448 -31.90 -4.40 -30.79
CA GLU A 448 -31.87 -4.90 -32.16
C GLU A 448 -30.58 -5.71 -32.43
N LEU A 449 -29.43 -5.19 -32.00
CA LEU A 449 -28.14 -5.90 -32.07
C LEU A 449 -28.18 -7.24 -31.35
N THR A 450 -28.72 -7.27 -30.13
CA THR A 450 -28.82 -8.50 -29.34
C THR A 450 -29.76 -9.52 -30.00
N ALA A 451 -30.83 -9.05 -30.63
CA ALA A 451 -31.79 -9.93 -31.32
C ALA A 451 -31.22 -10.53 -32.62
N VAL A 452 -30.47 -9.74 -33.40
CA VAL A 452 -29.91 -10.16 -34.70
C VAL A 452 -28.58 -10.91 -34.53
N HIS A 453 -27.75 -10.47 -33.58
CA HIS A 453 -26.40 -10.96 -33.31
C HIS A 453 -26.23 -11.32 -31.83
N PRO A 454 -26.86 -12.40 -31.33
CA PRO A 454 -26.82 -12.76 -29.91
C PRO A 454 -25.40 -13.00 -29.37
N GLU A 455 -24.42 -13.27 -30.24
CA GLU A 455 -23.01 -13.37 -29.86
C GLU A 455 -22.44 -12.10 -29.22
N VAL A 456 -23.05 -10.92 -29.43
CA VAL A 456 -22.64 -9.66 -28.77
C VAL A 456 -22.82 -9.70 -27.25
N LEU A 457 -23.66 -10.59 -26.73
CA LEU A 457 -23.83 -10.82 -25.29
C LEU A 457 -22.56 -11.38 -24.64
N ALA A 458 -21.62 -11.94 -25.40
CA ALA A 458 -20.32 -12.35 -24.88
C ALA A 458 -19.46 -11.15 -24.40
N LEU A 459 -19.85 -9.92 -24.74
CA LEU A 459 -19.15 -8.70 -24.31
C LEU A 459 -19.73 -8.08 -23.04
N THR A 460 -20.83 -8.63 -22.52
CA THR A 460 -21.53 -8.05 -21.38
C THR A 460 -21.63 -9.04 -20.23
N THR A 461 -21.57 -8.51 -19.02
CA THR A 461 -21.87 -9.31 -17.84
C THR A 461 -23.37 -9.57 -17.79
N PRO A 462 -23.84 -10.83 -17.68
CA PRO A 462 -25.26 -11.12 -17.60
C PRO A 462 -25.87 -10.49 -16.34
N SER A 463 -27.00 -9.79 -16.52
CA SER A 463 -27.71 -9.10 -15.44
C SER A 463 -29.17 -9.54 -15.35
N LEU A 464 -29.72 -9.58 -14.14
CA LEU A 464 -31.13 -9.91 -13.91
C LEU A 464 -32.06 -8.68 -13.94
N ASP A 465 -31.53 -7.51 -13.62
CA ASP A 465 -32.31 -6.29 -13.42
C ASP A 465 -32.03 -5.20 -14.46
N ARG A 466 -30.96 -5.35 -15.24
CA ARG A 466 -30.52 -4.37 -16.24
C ARG A 466 -30.59 -4.95 -17.65
N PRO A 467 -31.07 -4.18 -18.64
CA PRO A 467 -30.92 -4.56 -20.03
C PRO A 467 -29.44 -4.66 -20.41
N PRO A 468 -29.07 -5.52 -21.37
CA PRO A 468 -27.69 -5.61 -21.84
C PRO A 468 -27.26 -4.25 -22.38
N ARG A 469 -26.13 -3.74 -21.89
CA ARG A 469 -25.49 -2.53 -22.39
C ARG A 469 -24.24 -2.94 -23.13
N LEU A 470 -24.25 -2.81 -24.45
CA LEU A 470 -23.11 -3.17 -25.29
C LEU A 470 -22.03 -2.07 -25.17
N PRO A 471 -20.74 -2.42 -25.31
CA PRO A 471 -19.67 -1.42 -25.38
C PRO A 471 -19.95 -0.37 -26.46
N GLU A 472 -19.56 0.88 -26.20
CA GLU A 472 -19.64 1.98 -27.17
C GLU A 472 -18.65 1.81 -28.33
#